data_AF-A0A259NAP5-F1
#
_entry.id   AF-A0A259NAP5-F1
#
_cell.length_a   1.000
_cell.length_b   1.000
_cell.length_c   1.000
_cell.angle_alpha   90.00
_cell.angle_beta   90.00
_cell.angle_gamma   90.00
#
_symmetry.space_group_name_H-M   'P 1'
#
loop_
_entity.id
_entity.type
_entity.pdbx_description
1 polymer ?
#
loop_
_entity_poly.entity_id
_entity_poly.type
_entity_poly.pdbx_seq_one_letter_code
_entity_poly.pdbx_strand_id
1 'polypeptide(L)'
;MYYKRAAELGNLDADNNLALMYAQGEGVPQSYRDAYIWFEKAADMGDGLATANIGIYYAQGFGVQKNNIIAFALCKRAVLMGVGQAQRCKSELIKQMDQHQVVRADQLSDRIQQLGVRNAINEYLSKSH
;
A
#
# COMPACT_ATOMS: atom_id res chain seq x y z
N MET A 1 23.49 13.86 -17.76
CA MET A 1 23.14 12.60 -17.04
C MET A 1 22.57 13.04 -15.69
N TYR A 2 21.31 12.84 -15.28
CA TYR A 2 20.42 11.67 -15.34
C TYR A 2 18.92 12.08 -15.30
N TYR A 3 18.35 12.52 -16.44
CA TYR A 3 16.88 12.67 -16.57
C TYR A 3 16.23 11.52 -17.37
N LYS A 4 17.01 10.51 -17.78
CA LYS A 4 16.55 9.47 -18.71
C LYS A 4 16.00 8.19 -18.06
N ARG A 5 15.80 8.15 -16.74
CA ARG A 5 15.07 7.04 -16.07
C ARG A 5 13.72 7.47 -15.49
N ALA A 6 13.36 8.76 -15.63
CA ALA A 6 12.10 9.32 -15.17
C ALA A 6 10.92 9.14 -16.15
N ALA A 7 11.18 8.67 -17.38
CA ALA A 7 10.13 8.55 -18.38
C ALA A 7 9.20 7.33 -18.16
N GLU A 8 9.65 6.29 -17.44
CA GLU A 8 8.78 5.20 -16.96
C GLU A 8 8.03 5.59 -15.66
N LEU A 9 8.49 6.66 -14.98
CA LEU A 9 7.84 7.26 -13.79
C LEU A 9 6.69 8.22 -14.16
N GLY A 10 6.58 8.64 -15.42
CA GLY A 10 5.61 9.65 -15.86
C GLY A 10 4.13 9.24 -15.78
N ASN A 11 3.83 7.96 -15.54
CA ASN A 11 2.46 7.47 -15.31
C ASN A 11 2.20 7.07 -13.85
N LEU A 12 3.24 6.72 -13.10
CA LEU A 12 3.13 6.37 -11.68
C LEU A 12 2.72 7.60 -10.85
N ASP A 13 3.24 8.78 -11.21
CA ASP A 13 2.81 10.03 -10.62
C ASP A 13 1.35 10.39 -10.96
N ALA A 14 0.88 10.06 -12.17
CA ALA A 14 -0.48 10.35 -12.61
C ALA A 14 -1.53 9.48 -11.90
N ASP A 15 -1.30 8.16 -11.82
CA ASP A 15 -2.19 7.24 -11.12
C ASP A 15 -2.24 7.54 -9.60
N ASN A 16 -1.10 7.91 -8.99
CA ASN A 16 -1.07 8.38 -7.59
C ASN A 16 -1.81 9.71 -7.39
N ASN A 17 -1.62 10.68 -8.28
CA ASN A 17 -2.31 11.97 -8.17
C ASN A 17 -3.82 11.81 -8.32
N LEU A 18 -4.26 10.97 -9.26
CA LEU A 18 -5.69 10.66 -9.40
C LEU A 18 -6.25 9.96 -8.17
N ALA A 19 -5.51 9.01 -7.59
CA ALA A 19 -5.88 8.37 -6.33
C ALA A 19 -6.01 9.40 -5.18
N LEU A 20 -5.09 10.37 -5.10
CA LEU A 20 -5.15 11.45 -4.11
C LEU A 20 -6.34 12.39 -4.34
N MET A 21 -6.65 12.73 -5.60
CA MET A 21 -7.84 13.52 -5.96
C MET A 21 -9.11 12.85 -5.46
N TYR A 22 -9.27 11.54 -5.69
CA TYR A 22 -10.40 10.77 -5.13
C TYR A 22 -10.36 10.71 -3.60
N ALA A 23 -9.18 10.58 -2.97
CA ALA A 23 -9.05 10.52 -1.53
C ALA A 23 -9.46 11.83 -0.83
N GLN A 24 -9.20 12.97 -1.47
CA GLN A 24 -9.40 14.31 -0.93
C GLN A 24 -10.66 14.99 -1.46
N GLY A 25 -11.26 14.48 -2.54
CA GLY A 25 -12.38 15.12 -3.22
C GLY A 25 -11.97 16.34 -4.04
N GLU A 26 -10.72 16.39 -4.52
CA GLU A 26 -10.21 17.51 -5.30
C GLU A 26 -10.56 17.33 -6.78
N GLY A 27 -11.48 18.17 -7.28
CA GLY A 27 -11.92 18.12 -8.68
C GLY A 27 -12.79 16.90 -9.05
N VAL A 28 -12.93 15.92 -8.16
CA VAL A 28 -13.82 14.75 -8.25
C VAL A 28 -14.54 14.53 -6.91
N PRO A 29 -15.72 13.88 -6.88
CA PRO A 29 -16.34 13.49 -5.61
C PRO A 29 -15.41 12.59 -4.78
N GLN A 30 -15.32 12.87 -3.48
CA GLN A 30 -14.48 12.09 -2.58
C GLN A 30 -14.93 10.63 -2.54
N SER A 31 -14.00 9.71 -2.76
CA SER A 31 -14.23 8.26 -2.72
C SER A 31 -12.95 7.52 -2.34
N TYR A 32 -12.91 7.03 -1.10
CA TYR A 32 -11.81 6.16 -0.64
C TYR A 32 -11.76 4.84 -1.41
N ARG A 33 -12.90 4.35 -1.91
CA ARG A 33 -12.93 3.12 -2.70
C ARG A 33 -12.26 3.33 -4.05
N ASP A 34 -12.55 4.43 -4.74
CA ASP A 34 -11.93 4.71 -6.04
C ASP A 34 -10.45 5.05 -5.88
N ALA A 35 -10.10 5.82 -4.85
CA ALA A 35 -8.70 6.07 -4.49
C ALA A 35 -7.92 4.77 -4.26
N TYR A 36 -8.52 3.82 -3.51
CA TYR A 36 -7.90 2.52 -3.26
C TYR A 36 -7.62 1.75 -4.56
N ILE A 37 -8.57 1.72 -5.50
CA ILE A 37 -8.43 1.02 -6.78
C ILE A 37 -7.25 1.59 -7.58
N TRP A 38 -7.11 2.92 -7.62
CA TRP A 38 -6.00 3.58 -8.31
C TRP A 38 -4.65 3.31 -7.63
N PHE A 39 -4.60 3.37 -6.29
CA PHE A 39 -3.39 2.99 -5.57
C PHE A 39 -3.03 1.51 -5.77
N GLU A 40 -4.00 0.60 -5.76
CA GLU A 40 -3.77 -0.83 -6.00
C GLU A 40 -3.14 -1.07 -7.36
N LYS A 41 -3.67 -0.41 -8.40
CA LYS A 41 -3.12 -0.47 -9.76
C LYS A 41 -1.66 0.04 -9.80
N ALA A 42 -1.38 1.18 -9.19
CA ALA A 42 -0.02 1.73 -9.15
C ALA A 42 0.94 0.83 -8.35
N ALA A 43 0.49 0.27 -7.22
CA ALA A 43 1.29 -0.60 -6.38
C ALA A 43 1.64 -1.93 -7.08
N ASP A 44 0.72 -2.50 -7.86
CA ASP A 44 0.97 -3.69 -8.70
C ASP A 44 1.98 -3.41 -9.82
N MET A 45 2.11 -2.16 -10.26
CA MET A 45 3.19 -1.73 -11.19
C MET A 45 4.53 -1.46 -10.49
N GLY A 46 4.63 -1.71 -9.18
CA GLY A 46 5.85 -1.52 -8.40
C GLY A 46 6.02 -0.12 -7.83
N ASP A 47 4.93 0.64 -7.67
CA ASP A 47 4.97 1.94 -6.99
C ASP A 47 5.02 1.78 -5.47
N GLY A 48 6.14 2.20 -4.88
CA GLY A 48 6.34 2.16 -3.44
C GLY A 48 5.47 3.15 -2.66
N LEU A 49 5.17 4.32 -3.23
CA LEU A 49 4.31 5.33 -2.59
C LEU A 49 2.86 4.85 -2.57
N ALA A 50 2.38 4.29 -3.67
CA ALA A 50 1.06 3.67 -3.73
C ALA A 50 0.96 2.53 -2.71
N THR A 51 1.97 1.65 -2.64
CA THR A 51 2.05 0.59 -1.64
C THR A 51 1.95 1.13 -0.22
N ALA A 52 2.63 2.24 0.10
CA ALA A 52 2.55 2.89 1.41
C ALA A 52 1.14 3.44 1.70
N ASN A 53 0.50 4.07 0.70
CA ASN A 53 -0.85 4.61 0.83
C ASN A 53 -1.89 3.52 1.09
N ILE A 54 -1.82 2.38 0.39
CA ILE A 54 -2.67 1.21 0.68
C ILE A 54 -2.45 0.74 2.12
N GLY A 55 -1.21 0.75 2.61
CA GLY A 55 -0.89 0.42 4.00
C GLY A 55 -1.63 1.33 5.00
N ILE A 56 -1.66 2.64 4.72
CA ILE A 56 -2.42 3.61 5.52
C ILE A 56 -3.92 3.34 5.45
N TYR A 57 -4.46 2.99 4.28
CA TYR A 57 -5.88 2.68 4.09
C TYR A 57 -6.30 1.48 4.93
N TYR A 58 -5.48 0.42 4.99
CA TYR A 58 -5.73 -0.72 5.90
C TYR A 58 -5.53 -0.37 7.38
N ALA A 59 -4.61 0.54 7.72
CA ALA A 59 -4.41 0.97 9.11
C ALA A 59 -5.61 1.79 9.65
N GLN A 60 -6.21 2.61 8.78
CA GLN A 60 -7.30 3.53 9.14
C GLN A 60 -8.69 2.99 8.80
N GLY A 61 -8.80 2.00 7.91
CA GLY A 61 -10.07 1.48 7.41
C GLY A 61 -10.72 2.37 6.34
N PHE A 62 -9.93 3.05 5.50
CA PHE A 62 -10.45 3.88 4.42
C PHE A 62 -10.86 3.04 3.22
N GLY A 63 -12.15 2.91 2.97
CA GLY A 63 -12.68 2.14 1.82
C GLY A 63 -12.47 0.62 1.89
N VAL A 64 -11.71 0.13 2.89
CA VAL A 64 -11.41 -1.27 3.19
C VAL A 64 -11.56 -1.56 4.68
N GLN A 65 -11.76 -2.83 5.03
CA GLN A 65 -11.80 -3.22 6.44
C GLN A 65 -10.41 -3.05 7.07
N LYS A 66 -10.37 -2.38 8.23
CA LYS A 66 -9.12 -2.16 8.97
C LYS A 66 -8.41 -3.49 9.25
N ASN A 67 -7.13 -3.57 8.92
CA ASN A 67 -6.31 -4.76 9.16
C ASN A 67 -4.83 -4.39 9.39
N ASN A 68 -4.38 -4.46 10.65
CA ASN A 68 -3.02 -4.09 11.04
C ASN A 68 -1.94 -5.01 10.43
N ILE A 69 -2.25 -6.28 10.17
CA ILE A 69 -1.31 -7.25 9.58
C ILE A 69 -1.03 -6.85 8.12
N ILE A 70 -2.08 -6.59 7.34
CA ILE A 70 -1.95 -6.14 5.95
C ILE A 70 -1.26 -4.78 5.90
N ALA A 71 -1.67 -3.85 6.75
CA ALA A 71 -1.06 -2.52 6.83
C ALA A 71 0.44 -2.58 7.13
N PHE A 72 0.85 -3.40 8.10
CA PHE A 72 2.26 -3.56 8.47
C PHE A 72 3.07 -4.18 7.32
N ALA A 73 2.53 -5.23 6.68
CA ALA A 73 3.17 -5.89 5.54
C ALA A 73 3.42 -4.90 4.39
N LEU A 74 2.43 -4.08 4.05
CA LEU A 74 2.53 -3.04 3.03
C LEU A 74 3.53 -1.93 3.41
N CYS A 75 3.50 -1.45 4.66
CA CYS A 75 4.45 -0.44 5.12
C CYS A 75 5.89 -0.99 5.14
N LYS A 76 6.10 -2.25 5.54
CA LYS A 76 7.40 -2.93 5.43
C LYS A 76 7.85 -3.03 3.97
N ARG A 77 6.97 -3.45 3.08
CA ARG A 77 7.25 -3.55 1.65
C ARG A 77 7.65 -2.21 1.04
N ALA A 78 6.91 -1.15 1.33
CA ALA A 78 7.20 0.20 0.86
C ALA A 78 8.57 0.70 1.35
N VAL A 79 8.94 0.39 2.61
CA VAL A 79 10.29 0.69 3.13
C VAL A 79 11.38 -0.03 2.32
N LEU A 80 11.18 -1.31 2.00
CA LEU A 80 12.12 -2.07 1.17
C LEU A 80 12.23 -1.53 -0.27
N MET A 81 11.20 -0.85 -0.76
CA MET A 81 11.18 -0.16 -2.06
C MET A 81 11.78 1.26 -2.00
N GLY A 82 12.29 1.69 -0.84
CA GLY A 82 12.94 2.98 -0.65
C GLY A 82 12.03 4.10 -0.12
N VAL A 83 10.76 3.81 0.22
CA VAL A 83 9.84 4.81 0.76
C VAL A 83 10.07 5.01 2.27
N GLY A 84 10.96 5.95 2.60
CA GLY A 84 11.31 6.25 4.00
C GLY A 84 10.13 6.67 4.87
N GLN A 85 9.09 7.30 4.29
CA GLN A 85 7.90 7.74 5.02
C GLN A 85 7.09 6.56 5.60
N ALA A 86 7.10 5.41 4.93
CA ALA A 86 6.39 4.21 5.38
C ALA A 86 7.00 3.60 6.65
N GLN A 87 8.24 3.97 7.01
CA GLN A 87 8.86 3.54 8.26
C GLN A 87 8.06 4.02 9.47
N ARG A 88 7.48 5.22 9.41
CA ARG A 88 6.66 5.76 10.50
C ARG A 88 5.39 4.93 10.72
N CYS A 89 4.71 4.58 9.63
CA CYS A 89 3.56 3.66 9.66
C CYS A 89 3.93 2.33 10.33
N LYS A 90 5.03 1.71 9.89
CA LYS A 90 5.52 0.44 10.43
C LYS A 90 5.80 0.51 11.93
N SER A 91 6.50 1.55 12.38
CA SER A 91 6.83 1.77 13.79
C SER A 91 5.61 2.04 14.68
N GLU A 92 4.53 2.57 14.12
CA GLU A 92 3.31 2.80 14.89
C GLU A 92 2.48 1.51 15.02
N LEU A 93 2.39 0.74 13.92
CA LEU A 93 1.63 -0.51 13.89
C LEU A 93 2.26 -1.59 14.78
N ILE A 94 3.60 -1.68 14.84
CA ILE A 94 4.28 -2.69 15.66
C ILE A 94 3.95 -2.58 17.15
N LYS A 95 3.60 -1.39 17.64
CA LYS A 95 3.20 -1.16 19.04
C LYS A 95 1.83 -1.79 19.38
N GLN A 96 1.01 -2.04 18.36
CA GLN A 96 -0.36 -2.54 18.49
C GLN A 96 -0.47 -4.03 18.12
N MET A 97 0.64 -4.67 17.77
CA MET A 97 0.66 -6.03 17.25
C MET A 97 1.46 -6.95 18.16
N ASP A 98 1.01 -8.20 18.29
CA ASP A 98 1.78 -9.25 18.95
C ASP A 98 2.83 -9.89 18.01
N GLN A 99 3.78 -10.65 18.58
CA GLN A 99 4.86 -11.28 17.81
C GLN A 99 4.34 -12.22 16.71
N HIS A 100 3.25 -12.93 16.94
CA HIS A 100 2.69 -13.85 15.95
C HIS A 100 1.98 -13.10 14.82
N GLN A 101 1.32 -11.98 15.10
CA GLN A 101 0.79 -11.06 14.09
C GLN A 101 1.91 -10.45 13.25
N VAL A 102 3.05 -10.09 13.86
CA VAL A 102 4.23 -9.58 13.13
C VAL A 102 4.79 -10.65 12.18
N VAL A 103 4.93 -11.90 12.63
CA VAL A 103 5.39 -13.01 11.76
C VAL A 103 4.45 -13.22 10.57
N ARG A 104 3.13 -13.15 10.77
CA ARG A 104 2.15 -13.24 9.67
C ARG A 104 2.31 -12.06 8.69
N ALA A 105 2.52 -10.86 9.20
CA ALA A 105 2.73 -9.68 8.37
C ALA A 105 4.04 -9.76 7.57
N ASP A 106 5.09 -10.35 8.15
CA ASP A 106 6.35 -10.60 7.46
C ASP A 106 6.17 -11.59 6.31
N GLN A 107 5.48 -12.72 6.54
CA GLN A 107 5.15 -13.68 5.50
C GLN A 107 4.29 -13.06 4.38
N LEU A 108 3.34 -12.20 4.74
CA LEU A 108 2.51 -11.48 3.77
C LEU A 108 3.35 -10.49 2.94
N SER A 109 4.30 -9.79 3.56
CA SER A 109 5.23 -8.90 2.85
C SER A 109 6.03 -9.65 1.78
N ASP A 110 6.50 -10.87 2.11
CA ASP A 110 7.20 -11.73 1.14
C ASP A 110 6.27 -12.17 0.01
N ARG A 111 5.00 -12.46 0.34
CA ARG A 111 4.00 -12.82 -0.66
C ARG A 111 3.65 -11.67 -1.60
N ILE A 112 3.57 -10.43 -1.07
CA ILE A 112 3.37 -9.21 -1.86
C ILE A 112 4.52 -9.03 -2.88
N GLN A 113 5.76 -9.28 -2.47
CA GLN A 113 6.93 -9.24 -3.36
C GLN A 113 6.84 -10.29 -4.48
N GLN A 114 6.22 -11.44 -4.25
CA GLN A 114 6.11 -12.53 -5.24
C GLN A 114 4.91 -12.39 -6.18
N LEU A 115 3.75 -11.97 -5.67
CA LEU A 115 2.48 -12.02 -6.40
C LEU A 115 1.93 -10.67 -6.84
N GLY A 116 2.51 -9.57 -6.35
CA GLY A 116 1.88 -8.24 -6.40
C GLY A 116 0.96 -8.00 -5.20
N VAL A 117 0.61 -6.74 -4.99
CA VAL A 117 -0.16 -6.29 -3.81
C VAL A 117 -1.57 -6.87 -3.85
N ARG A 118 -2.27 -6.76 -4.97
CA ARG A 118 -3.66 -7.22 -5.10
C ARG A 118 -3.80 -8.71 -4.85
N ASN A 119 -2.99 -9.52 -5.52
CA ASN A 119 -3.09 -10.98 -5.45
C ASN A 119 -2.72 -11.50 -4.05
N ALA A 120 -1.65 -10.96 -3.45
CA ALA A 120 -1.22 -11.38 -2.11
C ALA A 120 -2.28 -11.05 -1.04
N ILE A 121 -2.89 -9.87 -1.11
CA ILE A 121 -3.95 -9.46 -0.18
C ILE A 121 -5.20 -10.34 -0.35
N ASN A 122 -5.65 -10.58 -1.59
CA ASN A 122 -6.79 -11.44 -1.84
C ASN A 122 -6.55 -12.87 -1.36
N GLU A 123 -5.35 -13.42 -1.58
CA GLU A 123 -4.96 -14.73 -1.07
C GLU A 123 -5.02 -14.76 0.47
N TYR A 124 -4.46 -13.74 1.14
CA TYR A 124 -4.46 -13.65 2.60
C TYR A 124 -5.88 -13.56 3.18
N LEU A 125 -6.74 -12.72 2.61
CA LEU A 125 -8.12 -12.54 3.06
C LEU A 125 -8.95 -13.82 2.84
N SER A 126 -8.74 -14.54 1.74
CA SER A 126 -9.45 -15.80 1.46
C SER A 126 -9.08 -16.94 2.43
N LYS A 127 -7.87 -16.93 2.98
CA LYS A 127 -7.36 -17.91 3.95
C LYS A 127 -7.67 -17.55 5.40
N SER A 128 -8.21 -16.36 5.65
CA SER A 128 -8.50 -15.85 7.00
C SER A 128 -9.89 -16.28 7.53
N HIS A 129 -10.52 -17.29 6.92
CA HIS A 129 -11.81 -17.87 7.31
C HIS A 129 -11.66 -19.29 7.88
#